data_AF-F6ITA0-F1
#
_entry.id   AF-F6ITA0-F1
#
_cell.length_a   1.000
_cell.length_b   1.000
_cell.length_c   1.000
_cell.angle_alpha   90.00
_cell.angle_beta   90.00
_cell.angle_gamma   90.00
#
_symmetry.space_group_name_H-M   'P 1'
#
loop_
_entity.id
_entity.type
_entity.pdbx_description
1 polymer ?
#
loop_
_entity_poly.entity_id
_entity_poly.type
_entity_poly.pdbx_seq_one_letter_code
_entity_poly.pdbx_strand_id
1 'polypeptide(L)'
;MSLIDKIDHAKVLKLTDQIPLDEDQVNSRTLVQRDDLSMTLFSIATDQEIGGHSAQGDAMVNVLSGIAEVTIEGTVYRLTAGQSIVIPKDARHSLYAVEGFQMLLVVVKPA
;
A
#
# COMPACT_ATOMS: atom_id res chain seq x y z
N MET A 1 14.67 13.55 -16.66
CA MET A 1 14.25 12.22 -16.17
C MET A 1 13.18 12.42 -15.13
N SER A 2 12.11 11.62 -15.17
CA SER A 2 11.09 11.65 -14.12
C SER A 2 11.63 10.99 -12.85
N LEU A 3 11.16 11.43 -11.68
CA LEU A 3 11.43 10.81 -10.38
C LEU A 3 10.22 10.03 -9.84
N ILE A 4 9.05 10.22 -10.46
CA ILE A 4 7.80 9.52 -10.17
C ILE A 4 7.29 8.98 -11.50
N ASP A 5 7.41 7.68 -11.69
CA ASP A 5 7.14 6.99 -12.94
C ASP A 5 5.74 6.37 -12.98
N LYS A 6 5.34 5.91 -14.18
CA LYS A 6 4.11 5.13 -14.42
C LYS A 6 2.80 5.83 -14.03
N ILE A 7 2.80 7.16 -14.03
CA ILE A 7 1.61 7.99 -13.78
C ILE A 7 1.67 9.27 -14.62
N ASP A 8 0.52 9.79 -15.04
CA ASP A 8 0.44 11.03 -15.82
C ASP A 8 0.91 12.24 -14.98
N HIS A 9 1.70 13.13 -15.58
CA HIS A 9 2.15 14.37 -14.96
C HIS A 9 1.25 15.54 -15.37
N ALA A 10 1.17 16.57 -14.51
CA ALA A 10 0.37 17.78 -14.74
C ALA A 10 -1.12 17.51 -15.06
N LYS A 11 -1.69 16.49 -14.44
CA LYS A 11 -3.09 16.08 -14.59
C LYS A 11 -3.70 15.80 -13.22
N VAL A 12 -4.94 16.23 -13.00
CA VAL A 12 -5.70 15.84 -11.81
C VAL A 12 -6.10 14.38 -11.97
N LEU A 13 -5.70 13.54 -11.02
CA LEU A 13 -5.92 12.09 -11.05
C LEU A 13 -6.58 11.63 -9.76
N LYS A 14 -7.42 10.60 -9.87
CA LYS A 14 -7.88 9.82 -8.73
C LYS A 14 -7.04 8.54 -8.67
N LEU A 15 -6.33 8.31 -7.56
CA LEU A 15 -5.38 7.20 -7.46
C LEU A 15 -6.05 5.83 -7.59
N THR A 16 -7.31 5.69 -7.15
CA THR A 16 -8.11 4.46 -7.33
C THR A 16 -8.30 4.10 -8.81
N ASP A 17 -8.32 5.10 -9.70
CA ASP A 17 -8.52 4.87 -11.13
C ASP A 17 -7.20 4.49 -11.81
N GLN A 18 -6.06 4.65 -11.12
CA GLN A 18 -4.73 4.29 -11.61
C GLN A 18 -4.35 2.84 -11.28
N ILE A 19 -5.09 2.18 -10.37
CA ILE A 19 -4.84 0.82 -9.92
C ILE A 19 -6.14 0.01 -9.82
N PRO A 20 -6.70 -0.48 -10.94
CA PRO A 20 -7.98 -1.18 -10.93
C PRO A 20 -8.01 -2.36 -9.96
N LEU A 21 -9.12 -2.51 -9.24
CA LEU A 21 -9.38 -3.64 -8.35
C LEU A 21 -10.04 -4.76 -9.18
N ASP A 22 -9.26 -5.78 -9.52
CA ASP A 22 -9.73 -6.95 -10.25
C ASP A 22 -10.12 -8.08 -9.28
N GLU A 23 -11.03 -8.95 -9.71
CA GLU A 23 -11.43 -10.13 -8.93
C GLU A 23 -10.23 -11.09 -8.76
N ASP A 24 -10.10 -11.67 -7.57
CA ASP A 24 -9.10 -12.67 -7.19
C ASP A 24 -7.63 -12.28 -7.48
N GLN A 25 -7.32 -10.98 -7.53
CA GLN A 25 -5.99 -10.50 -7.88
C GLN A 25 -5.39 -9.52 -6.87
N VAL A 26 -4.05 -9.53 -6.82
CA VAL A 26 -3.23 -8.51 -6.16
C VAL A 26 -2.46 -7.76 -7.24
N ASN A 27 -2.85 -6.53 -7.52
CA ASN A 27 -2.16 -5.66 -8.47
C ASN A 27 -1.26 -4.66 -7.75
N SER A 28 -0.18 -4.25 -8.42
CA SER A 28 0.69 -3.19 -7.94
C SER A 28 1.14 -2.26 -9.06
N ARG A 29 1.32 -0.98 -8.73
CA ARG A 29 1.93 0.03 -9.59
C ARG A 29 2.95 0.82 -8.78
N THR A 30 4.21 0.44 -8.92
CA THR A 30 5.34 1.14 -8.30
C THR A 30 5.64 2.44 -9.02
N LEU A 31 5.46 3.56 -8.31
CA LEU A 31 5.68 4.92 -8.78
C LEU A 31 7.12 5.39 -8.51
N VAL A 32 7.70 4.96 -7.39
CA VAL A 32 9.08 5.24 -7.00
C VAL A 32 9.72 3.96 -6.48
N GLN A 33 10.91 3.64 -6.97
CA GLN A 33 11.73 2.54 -6.49
C GLN A 33 13.19 2.98 -6.40
N ARG A 34 13.65 3.25 -5.17
CA ARG A 34 15.04 3.54 -4.83
C ARG A 34 15.45 2.75 -3.58
N ASP A 35 16.72 2.82 -3.22
CA ASP A 35 17.24 2.16 -2.03
C ASP A 35 16.60 2.73 -0.75
N ASP A 36 16.43 4.04 -0.70
CA ASP A 36 15.95 4.82 0.46
C ASP A 36 14.44 5.13 0.43
N LEU A 37 13.75 4.90 -0.69
CA LEU A 37 12.33 5.24 -0.85
C LEU A 37 11.63 4.30 -1.83
N SER A 38 10.46 3.82 -1.43
CA SER A 38 9.49 3.24 -2.37
C SER A 38 8.11 3.85 -2.20
N MET A 39 7.43 4.05 -3.32
CA MET A 39 6.03 4.47 -3.38
C MET A 39 5.29 3.57 -4.35
N THR A 40 4.28 2.84 -3.87
CA THR A 40 3.57 1.85 -4.66
C THR A 40 2.07 1.94 -4.40
N LEU A 41 1.28 1.97 -5.48
CA LEU A 41 -0.16 1.75 -5.39
C LEU A 41 -0.44 0.25 -5.41
N PHE A 42 -1.37 -0.20 -4.57
CA PHE A 42 -1.85 -1.59 -4.57
C PHE A 42 -3.36 -1.62 -4.71
N SER A 43 -3.86 -2.68 -5.35
CA SER A 43 -5.24 -3.15 -5.21
C SER A 43 -5.22 -4.62 -4.86
N ILE A 44 -5.99 -5.01 -3.86
CA ILE A 44 -5.99 -6.35 -3.30
C ILE A 44 -7.44 -6.79 -3.24
N ALA A 45 -7.79 -7.84 -3.99
CA ALA A 45 -9.15 -8.38 -4.02
C ALA A 45 -9.58 -8.91 -2.64
N THR A 46 -10.90 -9.00 -2.43
CA THR A 46 -11.45 -9.60 -1.20
C THR A 46 -10.83 -10.98 -0.93
N ASP A 47 -10.58 -11.27 0.34
CA ASP A 47 -9.95 -12.51 0.82
C ASP A 47 -8.51 -12.75 0.37
N GLN A 48 -7.88 -11.80 -0.33
CA GLN A 48 -6.44 -11.83 -0.64
C GLN A 48 -5.61 -11.18 0.47
N GLU A 49 -4.33 -11.53 0.53
CA GLU A 49 -3.40 -11.00 1.53
C GLU A 49 -2.02 -10.65 0.95
N ILE A 50 -1.34 -9.73 1.64
CA ILE A 50 0.12 -9.62 1.61
C ILE A 50 0.64 -10.31 2.87
N GLY A 51 1.32 -11.44 2.65
CA GLY A 51 1.85 -12.29 3.73
C GLY A 51 2.83 -11.58 4.68
N GLY A 52 2.97 -12.15 5.87
CA GLY A 52 3.73 -11.57 6.98
C GLY A 52 5.23 -11.39 6.72
N HIS A 53 5.71 -10.14 6.76
CA HIS A 53 7.12 -9.77 6.58
C HIS A 53 7.50 -8.54 7.43
N SER A 54 8.77 -8.14 7.39
CA SER A 54 9.29 -6.91 8.01
C SER A 54 10.01 -6.08 6.96
N ALA A 55 10.07 -4.76 7.15
CA ALA A 55 10.79 -3.83 6.28
C ALA A 55 11.84 -3.06 7.09
N GLN A 56 13.00 -2.76 6.48
CA GLN A 56 14.08 -2.00 7.12
C GLN A 56 13.82 -0.47 7.18
N GLY A 57 12.55 -0.06 7.07
CA GLY A 57 12.11 1.33 7.07
C GLY A 57 10.67 1.44 7.53
N ASP A 58 10.23 2.66 7.82
CA ASP A 58 8.84 2.93 8.20
C ASP A 58 7.94 2.84 6.97
N ALA A 59 6.81 2.14 7.10
CA ALA A 59 5.85 1.94 6.03
C ALA A 59 4.51 2.60 6.37
N MET A 60 4.15 3.66 5.65
CA MET A 60 2.83 4.29 5.74
C MET A 60 1.87 3.59 4.77
N VAL A 61 0.81 3.00 5.31
CA VAL A 61 -0.34 2.51 4.56
C VAL A 61 -1.42 3.57 4.58
N ASN A 62 -1.86 4.05 3.42
CA ASN A 62 -3.02 4.92 3.27
C ASN A 62 -4.09 4.20 2.43
N VAL A 63 -5.23 3.89 3.04
CA VAL A 63 -6.32 3.17 2.38
C VAL A 63 -7.13 4.16 1.54
N LEU A 64 -7.28 3.88 0.25
CA LEU A 64 -7.93 4.73 -0.75
C LEU A 64 -9.40 4.33 -0.99
N SER A 65 -9.72 3.04 -0.83
CA SER A 65 -11.05 2.45 -0.98
C SER A 65 -11.08 1.11 -0.23
N GLY A 66 -12.28 0.54 0.00
CA GLY A 66 -12.44 -0.77 0.62
C GLY A 66 -12.10 -0.82 2.11
N ILE A 67 -11.86 -2.04 2.61
CA ILE A 67 -11.58 -2.31 4.03
C ILE A 67 -10.40 -3.26 4.17
N ALA A 68 -9.35 -2.79 4.82
CA ALA A 68 -8.14 -3.56 5.09
C ALA A 68 -8.00 -3.91 6.57
N GLU A 69 -7.47 -5.08 6.87
CA GLU A 69 -6.90 -5.41 8.17
C GLU A 69 -5.38 -5.43 8.05
N VAL A 70 -4.73 -4.60 8.86
CA VAL A 70 -3.26 -4.53 8.98
C VAL A 70 -2.90 -5.16 10.31
N THR A 71 -2.16 -6.26 10.29
CA THR A 71 -1.62 -6.85 11.52
C THR A 71 -0.21 -6.32 11.74
N ILE A 72 0.09 -5.80 12.92
CA ILE A 72 1.42 -5.31 13.32
C ILE A 72 1.75 -5.94 14.67
N GLU A 73 2.84 -6.72 14.74
CA GLU A 73 3.26 -7.41 15.97
C GLU A 73 2.11 -8.17 16.66
N GLY A 74 1.27 -8.83 15.85
CA GLY A 74 0.11 -9.62 16.32
C GLY A 74 -1.12 -8.80 16.70
N THR A 75 -1.07 -7.46 16.66
CA THR A 75 -2.25 -6.60 16.87
C THR A 75 -2.90 -6.27 15.54
N VAL A 76 -4.20 -6.51 15.43
CA VAL A 76 -4.99 -6.24 14.21
C VAL A 76 -5.59 -4.83 14.26
N TYR A 77 -5.38 -4.07 13.19
CA TYR A 77 -5.95 -2.75 12.97
C TYR A 77 -6.82 -2.78 11.72
N ARG A 78 -8.09 -2.39 11.86
CA ARG A 78 -9.03 -2.29 10.74
C ARG A 78 -9.06 -0.87 10.19
N LEU A 79 -8.79 -0.72 8.91
CA LEU A 79 -8.75 0.55 8.20
C LEU A 79 -9.80 0.60 7.09
N THR A 80 -10.36 1.78 6.90
CA THR A 80 -11.31 2.11 5.82
C THR A 80 -10.79 3.27 5.00
N ALA A 81 -11.43 3.54 3.86
CA ALA A 81 -11.05 4.62 2.95
C ALA A 81 -10.81 5.96 3.67
N GLY A 82 -9.67 6.60 3.38
CA GLY A 82 -9.23 7.86 3.97
C GLY A 82 -8.44 7.72 5.27
N GLN A 83 -8.33 6.51 5.84
CA GLN A 83 -7.53 6.26 7.03
C GLN A 83 -6.11 5.81 6.68
N SER A 84 -5.19 6.06 7.61
CA SER A 84 -3.79 5.68 7.48
C SER A 84 -3.27 5.04 8.76
N ILE A 85 -2.28 4.17 8.61
CA ILE A 85 -1.46 3.66 9.71
C ILE A 85 0.01 3.66 9.28
N VAL A 86 0.90 3.94 10.22
CA VAL A 86 2.35 3.80 10.02
C VAL A 86 2.79 2.54 10.73
N ILE A 87 3.37 1.63 9.95
CA ILE A 87 4.02 0.42 10.44
C ILE A 87 5.47 0.78 10.76
N PRO A 88 5.93 0.63 12.01
CA PRO A 88 7.29 0.96 12.38
C PRO A 88 8.31 0.08 11.65
N LYS A 89 9.49 0.65 11.40
CA LYS A 89 10.66 -0.09 10.95
C LYS A 89 10.87 -1.39 11.75
N ASP A 90 11.24 -2.44 11.03
CA ASP A 90 11.54 -3.80 11.51
C ASP A 90 10.33 -4.55 12.11
N ALA A 91 9.20 -3.89 12.36
CA ALA A 91 7.99 -4.54 12.86
C ALA A 91 7.45 -5.56 11.84
N ARG A 92 7.14 -6.76 12.31
CA ARG A 92 6.49 -7.80 11.50
C ARG A 92 5.04 -7.42 11.26
N HIS A 93 4.63 -7.45 10.00
CA HIS A 93 3.30 -7.04 9.58
C HIS A 93 2.75 -7.84 8.39
N SER A 94 1.44 -7.89 8.28
CA SER A 94 0.69 -8.44 7.14
C SER A 94 -0.54 -7.56 6.83
N LEU A 95 -1.07 -7.69 5.63
CA LEU A 95 -2.29 -7.00 5.21
C LEU A 95 -3.27 -8.03 4.64
N TYR A 96 -4.53 -7.94 5.07
CA TYR A 96 -5.62 -8.79 4.60
C TYR A 96 -6.79 -7.92 4.11
N ALA A 97 -7.36 -8.28 2.97
CA ALA A 97 -8.49 -7.58 2.37
C ALA A 97 -9.82 -8.16 2.87
N VAL A 98 -10.40 -7.55 3.91
CA VAL A 98 -11.74 -7.95 4.37
C VAL A 98 -12.80 -7.62 3.32
N GLU A 99 -12.61 -6.49 2.65
CA GLU A 99 -13.26 -6.16 1.39
C GLU A 99 -12.15 -5.73 0.44
N GLY A 100 -12.28 -6.04 -0.85
CA GLY A 100 -11.29 -5.63 -1.85
C GLY A 100 -10.97 -4.14 -1.71
N PHE A 101 -9.68 -3.82 -1.56
CA PHE A 101 -9.24 -2.48 -1.16
C PHE A 101 -8.10 -2.00 -2.04
N GLN A 102 -7.94 -0.69 -2.08
CA GLN A 102 -6.83 -0.02 -2.75
C GLN A 102 -6.06 0.81 -1.74
N MET A 103 -4.74 0.89 -1.88
CA MET A 103 -3.90 1.67 -0.98
C MET A 103 -2.75 2.36 -1.71
N LEU A 104 -2.29 3.47 -1.14
CA LEU A 104 -0.95 3.99 -1.37
C LEU A 104 -0.05 3.49 -0.24
N LEU A 105 0.99 2.75 -0.59
CA LEU A 105 2.06 2.36 0.31
C LEU A 105 3.28 3.24 0.05
N VAL A 106 3.78 3.88 1.11
CA VAL A 106 5.06 4.61 1.09
C VAL A 106 5.98 3.98 2.12
N VAL A 107 7.17 3.57 1.70
CA VAL A 107 8.20 3.03 2.62
C VAL A 107 9.42 3.93 2.56
N VAL A 108 9.77 4.52 3.69
CA VAL A 108 10.96 5.36 3.86
C VAL A 108 12.03 4.54 4.57
N LYS A 109 13.16 4.33 3.89
CA LYS A 109 14.28 3.54 4.39
C LYS A 109 15.48 4.45 4.70
N PRO A 110 16.41 4.01 5.55
CA PRO A 110 17.67 4.71 5.72
C PRO A 110 18.37 4.94 4.37
N ALA A 111 18.99 6.11 4.23
CA ALA A 111 19.82 6.47 3.08
C ALA A 111 21.22 5.84 3.16
#